data_AF-A0A218ZLW7-F1
#
_entry.id   AF-A0A218ZLW7-F1
#
_cell.length_a   1.000
_cell.length_b   1.000
_cell.length_c   1.000
_cell.angle_alpha   90.00
_cell.angle_beta   90.00
_cell.angle_gamma   90.00
#
_symmetry.space_group_name_H-M   'P 1'
#
loop_
_entity.id
_entity.type
_entity.pdbx_description
1 polymer ?
#
loop_
_entity_poly.entity_id
_entity_poly.type
_entity_poly.pdbx_seq_one_letter_code
_entity_poly.pdbx_strand_id
1 'polypeptide(L)'
;MRIEKLNWKNWKKCTIAIKVDSGIFKLLGSNMGKIQAFVFNEGMKSFVQLYFDDKTISSGGISRILSRKDVVRSDGYISISEELQSSDAAKLIFDLTEMPSVLIEQTYVIGNEIYFIFRFHNSFLSKISSLLTDYIAEDLKVRIVELVNADSIIDAVNNIKKNTEVLVVQISTLITKGRSTLEFVRSNYPDILSMPETRSRDDNGYRVIIFSKKELNMKGMNPISLKEGLYEGRLIDPYLVKKRKLTNDSRIPRFGAFYYINENRLVDTTFIPKEMAQNYIRTYFEAIGDLDTYKAIIEVFSEANDEVWKQI
;
A
#
# COMPACT_ATOMS: atom_id res chain seq x y z
N MET A 1 18.71 5.65 6.54
CA MET A 1 17.99 5.27 7.79
C MET A 1 17.44 3.85 7.63
N ARG A 2 17.38 3.01 8.68
CA ARG A 2 16.85 1.63 8.61
C ARG A 2 15.42 1.54 9.12
N ILE A 3 14.63 0.61 8.58
CA ILE A 3 13.21 0.47 8.92
C ILE A 3 12.97 0.05 10.38
N GLU A 4 13.84 -0.81 10.92
CA GLU A 4 13.80 -1.27 12.32
C GLU A 4 13.94 -0.13 13.35
N LYS A 5 14.51 1.00 12.92
CA LYS A 5 14.78 2.17 13.78
C LYS A 5 13.66 3.22 13.73
N LEU A 6 12.61 2.99 12.94
CA LEU A 6 11.47 3.89 12.89
C LEU A 6 10.68 3.82 14.19
N ASN A 7 10.38 4.97 14.78
CA ASN A 7 9.64 5.06 16.03
C ASN A 7 8.13 5.07 15.77
N TRP A 8 7.45 4.01 16.17
CA TRP A 8 6.00 3.85 16.03
C TRP A 8 5.20 4.24 17.27
N LYS A 9 5.87 4.68 18.35
CA LYS A 9 5.23 4.97 19.65
C LYS A 9 4.09 5.99 19.57
N ASN A 10 4.21 6.97 18.68
CA ASN A 10 3.21 8.02 18.47
C ASN A 10 2.30 7.74 17.27
N TRP A 11 2.26 6.49 16.79
CA TRP A 11 1.34 6.07 15.73
C TRP A 11 0.18 5.28 16.32
N LYS A 12 -0.98 5.43 15.69
CA LYS A 12 -2.18 4.65 15.97
C LYS A 12 -2.44 3.70 14.82
N LYS A 13 -3.00 2.55 15.14
CA LYS A 13 -3.58 1.59 14.19
C LYS A 13 -5.09 1.60 14.41
N CYS A 14 -5.84 1.76 13.34
CA CYS A 14 -7.29 1.73 13.34
C CYS A 14 -7.79 0.70 12.34
N THR A 15 -8.73 -0.12 12.78
CA THR A 15 -9.46 -1.06 11.94
C THR A 15 -10.91 -0.62 11.92
N ILE A 16 -11.43 -0.34 10.73
CA ILE A 16 -12.86 -0.10 10.52
C ILE A 16 -13.45 -1.23 9.68
N ALA A 17 -14.71 -1.56 9.96
CA ALA A 17 -15.51 -2.46 9.14
C ALA A 17 -16.61 -1.65 8.45
N ILE A 18 -16.74 -1.84 7.14
CA ILE A 18 -17.67 -1.12 6.27
C ILE A 18 -18.54 -2.16 5.56
N LYS A 19 -19.83 -2.19 5.86
CA LYS A 19 -20.79 -3.10 5.21
C LYS A 19 -21.15 -2.60 3.81
N VAL A 20 -21.00 -3.47 2.82
CA VAL A 20 -21.29 -3.17 1.41
C VAL A 20 -22.28 -4.20 0.87
N ASP A 21 -23.49 -3.74 0.56
CA ASP A 21 -24.59 -4.61 0.14
C ASP A 21 -24.82 -4.57 -1.38
N SER A 22 -23.78 -4.31 -2.18
CA SER A 22 -23.86 -4.16 -3.64
C SER A 22 -22.87 -5.08 -4.38
N GLY A 23 -23.13 -5.32 -5.67
CA GLY A 23 -22.16 -5.97 -6.56
C GLY A 23 -21.73 -7.37 -6.10
N ILE A 24 -20.43 -7.64 -6.17
CA ILE A 24 -19.83 -8.91 -5.73
C ILE A 24 -20.03 -9.18 -4.23
N PHE A 25 -20.17 -8.15 -3.40
CA PHE A 25 -20.32 -8.32 -1.94
C PHE A 25 -21.63 -9.03 -1.56
N LYS A 26 -22.69 -8.91 -2.37
CA LYS A 26 -23.92 -9.72 -2.19
C LYS A 26 -23.65 -11.23 -2.32
N LEU A 27 -22.73 -11.61 -3.22
CA LEU A 27 -22.34 -13.01 -3.42
C LEU A 27 -21.41 -13.51 -2.30
N LEU A 28 -20.64 -12.58 -1.70
CA LEU A 28 -19.72 -12.90 -0.63
C LEU A 28 -20.38 -12.95 0.75
N GLY A 29 -21.63 -12.52 0.91
CA GLY A 29 -22.30 -12.43 2.22
C GLY A 29 -22.31 -13.71 3.06
N SER A 30 -22.25 -14.90 2.42
CA SER A 30 -22.14 -16.20 3.12
C SER A 30 -20.70 -16.71 3.27
N ASN A 31 -19.71 -16.02 2.73
CA ASN A 31 -18.31 -16.40 2.82
C ASN A 31 -17.69 -15.87 4.12
N MET A 32 -17.34 -16.76 5.03
CA MET A 32 -16.68 -16.41 6.29
C MET A 32 -15.15 -16.38 6.18
N GLY A 33 -14.59 -16.77 5.03
CA GLY A 33 -13.16 -16.73 4.77
C GLY A 33 -12.67 -15.30 4.48
N LYS A 34 -11.46 -14.99 4.96
CA LYS A 34 -10.78 -13.72 4.69
C LYS A 34 -10.28 -13.69 3.25
N ILE A 35 -10.84 -12.79 2.44
CA ILE A 35 -10.38 -12.50 1.07
C ILE A 35 -9.50 -11.26 1.12
N GLN A 36 -8.26 -11.34 0.64
CA GLN A 36 -7.40 -10.16 0.57
C GLN A 36 -7.95 -9.16 -0.44
N ALA A 37 -7.91 -7.88 -0.08
CA ALA A 37 -8.46 -6.81 -0.89
C ALA A 37 -7.51 -5.63 -0.96
N PHE A 38 -7.63 -4.85 -2.03
CA PHE A 38 -6.92 -3.59 -2.18
C PHE A 38 -7.91 -2.53 -2.61
N VAL A 39 -7.94 -1.41 -1.88
CA VAL A 39 -8.72 -0.24 -2.28
C VAL A 39 -7.84 0.74 -3.03
N PHE A 40 -8.34 1.28 -4.11
CA PHE A 40 -7.71 2.38 -4.82
C PHE A 40 -8.74 3.37 -5.35
N ASN A 41 -8.30 4.61 -5.54
CA ASN A 41 -9.12 5.65 -6.15
C ASN A 41 -8.70 5.89 -7.59
N GLU A 42 -9.68 6.16 -8.45
CA GLU A 42 -9.49 6.60 -9.83
C GLU A 42 -10.47 7.76 -10.09
N GLY A 43 -9.93 8.98 -10.17
CA GLY A 43 -10.74 10.20 -10.12
C GLY A 43 -11.50 10.30 -8.79
N MET A 44 -12.81 10.51 -8.87
CA MET A 44 -13.72 10.60 -7.70
C MET A 44 -14.34 9.24 -7.32
N LYS A 45 -13.86 8.14 -7.88
CA LYS A 45 -14.41 6.79 -7.65
C LYS A 45 -13.43 5.94 -6.86
N SER A 46 -13.97 5.11 -5.96
CA SER A 46 -13.20 4.12 -5.21
C SER A 46 -13.55 2.71 -5.66
N PHE A 47 -12.52 1.88 -5.82
CA PHE A 47 -12.63 0.50 -6.29
C PHE A 47 -12.02 -0.44 -5.27
N VAL A 48 -12.63 -1.61 -5.09
CA VAL A 48 -12.07 -2.70 -4.31
C VAL A 48 -11.67 -3.82 -5.26
N GLN A 49 -10.39 -4.16 -5.23
CA GLN A 49 -9.86 -5.29 -5.94
C GLN A 49 -9.69 -6.46 -4.98
N LEU A 50 -10.40 -7.54 -5.25
CA LEU A 50 -10.41 -8.77 -4.47
C LEU A 50 -9.44 -9.78 -5.07
N TYR A 51 -8.76 -10.53 -4.21
CA TYR A 51 -7.77 -11.55 -4.58
C TYR A 51 -8.18 -12.88 -3.98
N PHE A 52 -8.43 -13.85 -4.86
CA PHE A 52 -8.86 -15.21 -4.51
C PHE A 52 -7.72 -16.16 -4.85
N ASP A 53 -7.26 -16.94 -3.87
CA ASP A 53 -6.30 -18.01 -4.10
C ASP A 53 -6.98 -19.10 -4.95
N ASP A 54 -6.42 -19.40 -6.12
CA ASP A 54 -6.95 -20.37 -7.07
C ASP A 54 -7.17 -21.76 -6.45
N LYS A 55 -6.41 -22.12 -5.40
CA LYS A 55 -6.52 -23.38 -4.67
C LYS A 55 -7.74 -23.43 -3.76
N THR A 56 -8.17 -22.28 -3.23
CA THR A 56 -9.29 -22.17 -2.29
C THR A 56 -10.65 -22.11 -2.98
N ILE A 57 -10.67 -22.00 -4.32
CA ILE A 57 -11.86 -21.74 -5.14
C ILE A 57 -12.76 -22.98 -5.35
N SER A 58 -12.40 -24.14 -4.80
CA SER A 58 -13.00 -25.44 -5.11
C SER A 58 -14.41 -25.74 -4.55
N SER A 59 -15.17 -24.76 -4.04
CA SER A 59 -16.53 -25.02 -3.52
C SER A 59 -17.60 -24.02 -3.99
N GLY A 60 -18.51 -24.50 -4.85
CA GLY A 60 -19.93 -24.12 -5.00
C GLY A 60 -20.33 -22.67 -5.38
N GLY A 61 -19.82 -21.65 -4.71
CA GLY A 61 -20.26 -20.25 -4.86
C GLY A 61 -19.49 -19.42 -5.90
N ILE A 62 -18.34 -19.92 -6.33
CA ILE A 62 -17.34 -19.12 -7.07
C ILE A 62 -17.54 -19.19 -8.59
N SER A 63 -18.36 -20.11 -9.12
CA SER A 63 -18.64 -20.19 -10.57
C SER A 63 -19.22 -18.89 -11.16
N ARG A 64 -20.04 -18.16 -10.39
CA ARG A 64 -20.58 -16.84 -10.76
C ARG A 64 -19.54 -15.72 -10.69
N ILE A 65 -18.55 -15.87 -9.84
CA ILE A 65 -17.43 -14.94 -9.68
C ILE A 65 -16.47 -15.12 -10.86
N LEU A 66 -16.15 -16.37 -11.24
CA LEU A 66 -15.29 -16.73 -12.36
C LEU A 66 -15.87 -16.43 -13.74
N SER A 67 -17.20 -16.30 -13.85
CA SER A 67 -17.87 -16.00 -15.11
C SER A 67 -17.95 -14.51 -15.43
N ARG A 68 -17.48 -13.64 -14.54
CA ARG A 68 -17.45 -12.20 -14.81
C ARG A 68 -16.35 -11.86 -15.83
N LYS A 69 -16.62 -10.86 -16.68
CA LYS A 69 -15.72 -10.44 -17.76
C LYS A 69 -14.47 -9.70 -17.27
N ASP A 70 -14.49 -9.18 -16.06
CA ASP A 70 -13.43 -8.39 -15.42
C ASP A 70 -12.47 -9.24 -14.56
N VAL A 71 -12.63 -10.56 -14.59
CA VAL A 71 -11.74 -11.54 -13.96
C VAL A 71 -10.39 -11.52 -14.66
N VAL A 72 -9.33 -11.29 -13.90
CA VAL A 72 -7.95 -11.47 -14.35
C VAL A 72 -7.36 -12.65 -13.61
N ARG A 73 -6.85 -13.63 -14.38
CA ARG A 73 -6.12 -14.78 -13.87
C ARG A 73 -4.62 -14.49 -13.90
N SER A 74 -3.94 -14.80 -12.82
CA SER A 74 -2.49 -14.75 -12.69
C SER A 74 -2.02 -16.04 -12.01
N ASP A 75 -0.73 -16.34 -12.06
CA ASP A 75 -0.19 -17.56 -11.45
C ASP A 75 -0.51 -17.59 -9.95
N GLY A 76 -1.48 -18.43 -9.56
CA GLY A 76 -1.91 -18.66 -8.17
C GLY A 76 -3.11 -17.82 -7.69
N TYR A 77 -3.45 -16.73 -8.38
CA TYR A 77 -4.56 -15.85 -7.98
C TYR A 77 -5.53 -15.52 -9.12
N ILE A 78 -6.79 -15.40 -8.74
CA ILE A 78 -7.83 -14.69 -9.48
C ILE A 78 -8.08 -13.34 -8.82
N SER A 79 -8.13 -12.29 -9.65
CA SER A 79 -8.48 -10.95 -9.18
C SER A 79 -9.70 -10.38 -9.89
N ILE A 80 -10.54 -9.68 -9.14
CA ILE A 80 -11.75 -9.00 -9.62
C ILE A 80 -11.77 -7.61 -9.02
N SER A 81 -12.17 -6.63 -9.83
CA SER A 81 -12.29 -5.24 -9.38
C SER A 81 -13.76 -4.84 -9.37
N GLU A 82 -14.25 -4.35 -8.24
CA GLU A 82 -15.61 -3.85 -8.09
C GLU A 82 -15.57 -2.35 -7.75
N GLU A 83 -16.32 -1.53 -8.48
CA GLU A 83 -16.53 -0.13 -8.09
C GLU A 83 -17.45 -0.08 -6.85
N LEU A 84 -17.06 0.68 -5.83
CA LEU A 84 -17.91 0.90 -4.67
C LEU A 84 -19.07 1.82 -5.03
N GLN A 85 -20.26 1.23 -5.21
CA GLN A 85 -21.47 1.95 -5.62
C GLN A 85 -22.12 2.75 -4.47
N SER A 86 -21.79 2.44 -3.22
CA SER A 86 -22.31 3.20 -2.06
C SER A 86 -21.56 4.52 -1.94
N SER A 87 -22.28 5.64 -1.98
CA SER A 87 -21.70 6.99 -1.87
C SER A 87 -20.85 7.11 -0.61
N ASP A 88 -21.33 6.59 0.52
CA ASP A 88 -20.74 6.92 1.81
C ASP A 88 -19.56 6.01 2.13
N ALA A 89 -19.64 4.73 1.77
CA ALA A 89 -18.51 3.80 1.88
C ALA A 89 -17.36 4.20 0.96
N ALA A 90 -17.66 4.55 -0.29
CA ALA A 90 -16.65 5.01 -1.24
C ALA A 90 -16.02 6.33 -0.75
N LYS A 91 -16.85 7.29 -0.30
CA LYS A 91 -16.39 8.59 0.19
C LYS A 91 -15.58 8.47 1.48
N LEU A 92 -15.98 7.63 2.44
CA LEU A 92 -15.19 7.38 3.64
C LEU A 92 -13.80 6.81 3.30
N ILE A 93 -13.74 5.80 2.43
CA ILE A 93 -12.46 5.22 2.04
C ILE A 93 -11.63 6.26 1.29
N PHE A 94 -12.23 7.02 0.37
CA PHE A 94 -11.56 8.12 -0.32
C PHE A 94 -10.98 9.13 0.69
N ASP A 95 -11.78 9.66 1.60
CA ASP A 95 -11.38 10.64 2.60
C ASP A 95 -10.24 10.11 3.50
N LEU A 96 -10.30 8.84 3.90
CA LEU A 96 -9.24 8.20 4.68
C LEU A 96 -7.96 8.00 3.86
N THR A 97 -8.10 7.54 2.61
CA THR A 97 -6.95 7.31 1.73
C THR A 97 -6.22 8.60 1.40
N GLU A 98 -6.92 9.73 1.29
CA GLU A 98 -6.35 11.06 1.01
C GLU A 98 -5.97 11.83 2.29
N MET A 99 -6.36 11.35 3.48
CA MET A 99 -6.05 11.99 4.75
C MET A 99 -4.53 12.03 5.00
N PRO A 100 -3.95 13.19 5.35
CA PRO A 100 -2.53 13.26 5.65
C PRO A 100 -2.12 12.32 6.77
N SER A 101 -0.88 11.82 6.71
CA SER A 101 -0.31 10.84 7.65
C SER A 101 -0.92 9.44 7.59
N VAL A 102 -2.00 9.20 6.85
CA VAL A 102 -2.59 7.86 6.76
C VAL A 102 -1.72 6.94 5.91
N LEU A 103 -1.40 5.77 6.46
CA LEU A 103 -0.73 4.66 5.79
C LEU A 103 -1.64 3.43 5.88
N ILE A 104 -2.17 2.97 4.75
CA ILE A 104 -3.08 1.82 4.77
C ILE A 104 -2.22 0.55 4.84
N GLU A 105 -2.40 -0.22 5.92
CA GLU A 105 -1.64 -1.43 6.24
C GLU A 105 -2.20 -2.65 5.51
N GLN A 106 -3.53 -2.82 5.56
CA GLN A 106 -4.18 -3.96 4.95
C GLN A 106 -5.65 -3.63 4.63
N THR A 107 -6.17 -4.24 3.58
CA THR A 107 -7.62 -4.34 3.37
C THR A 107 -7.97 -5.79 3.11
N TYR A 108 -9.10 -6.24 3.63
CA TYR A 108 -9.65 -7.56 3.33
C TYR A 108 -11.16 -7.55 3.44
N VAL A 109 -11.80 -8.61 2.95
CA VAL A 109 -13.25 -8.80 3.00
C VAL A 109 -13.57 -10.08 3.75
N ILE A 110 -14.57 -10.00 4.63
CA ILE A 110 -15.23 -11.16 5.26
C ILE A 110 -16.73 -10.92 5.08
N GLY A 111 -17.44 -11.90 4.51
CA GLY A 111 -18.85 -11.72 4.18
C GLY A 111 -19.05 -10.57 3.18
N ASN A 112 -19.92 -9.64 3.56
CA ASN A 112 -20.18 -8.38 2.86
C ASN A 112 -19.52 -7.16 3.55
N GLU A 113 -18.56 -7.37 4.45
CA GLU A 113 -17.86 -6.29 5.14
C GLU A 113 -16.43 -6.12 4.60
N ILE A 114 -16.06 -4.88 4.27
CA ILE A 114 -14.67 -4.48 4.03
C ILE A 114 -14.05 -4.12 5.35
N TYR A 115 -12.96 -4.79 5.69
CA TYR A 115 -12.10 -4.44 6.80
C TYR A 115 -10.94 -3.61 6.27
N PHE A 116 -10.88 -2.36 6.71
CA PHE A 116 -9.88 -1.39 6.29
C PHE A 116 -8.97 -1.05 7.47
N ILE A 117 -7.73 -1.53 7.42
CA ILE A 117 -6.72 -1.34 8.46
C ILE A 117 -5.75 -0.27 7.99
N PHE A 118 -5.64 0.80 8.78
CA PHE A 118 -4.73 1.90 8.48
C PHE A 118 -4.05 2.41 9.74
N ARG A 119 -2.89 3.05 9.54
CA ARG A 119 -2.10 3.70 10.57
C ARG A 119 -2.08 5.20 10.34
N PHE A 120 -1.93 5.96 11.41
CA PHE A 120 -1.75 7.39 11.34
C PHE A 120 -0.98 7.92 12.54
N HIS A 121 -0.33 9.07 12.38
CA HIS A 121 0.38 9.72 13.46
C HIS A 121 -0.60 10.39 14.43
N ASN A 122 -0.31 10.33 15.73
CA ASN A 122 -1.21 10.79 16.79
C ASN A 122 -1.57 12.28 16.70
N SER A 123 -0.77 13.10 15.99
CA SER A 123 -1.14 14.50 15.70
C SER A 123 -2.43 14.64 14.88
N PHE A 124 -2.84 13.58 14.15
CA PHE A 124 -4.06 13.54 13.36
C PHE A 124 -5.24 12.85 14.05
N LEU A 125 -5.09 12.42 15.31
CA LEU A 125 -6.12 11.65 16.03
C LEU A 125 -7.47 12.37 16.07
N SER A 126 -7.49 13.66 16.40
CA SER A 126 -8.74 14.43 16.47
C SER A 126 -9.42 14.53 15.10
N LYS A 127 -8.64 14.78 14.04
CA LYS A 127 -9.16 14.90 12.66
C LYS A 127 -9.76 13.59 12.16
N ILE A 128 -9.09 12.47 12.41
CA ILE A 128 -9.57 11.14 12.03
C ILE A 128 -10.78 10.73 12.88
N SER A 129 -10.77 11.03 14.19
CA SER A 129 -11.91 10.73 15.06
C SER A 129 -13.17 11.50 14.63
N SER A 130 -13.02 12.78 14.28
CA SER A 130 -14.12 13.59 13.72
C SER A 130 -14.65 12.97 12.44
N LEU A 131 -13.76 12.68 11.48
CA LEU A 131 -14.15 12.04 10.20
C LEU A 131 -14.94 10.75 10.45
N LEU A 132 -14.42 9.83 11.26
CA LEU A 132 -15.08 8.55 11.52
C LEU A 132 -16.43 8.74 12.24
N THR A 133 -16.53 9.71 13.16
CA THR A 133 -17.78 9.99 13.89
C THR A 133 -18.88 10.45 12.94
N ASP A 134 -18.55 11.31 11.98
CA ASP A 134 -19.53 11.81 11.00
C ASP A 134 -20.13 10.63 10.20
N TYR A 135 -19.30 9.71 9.71
CA TYR A 135 -19.78 8.54 8.97
C TYR A 135 -20.52 7.51 9.83
N ILE A 136 -20.14 7.32 11.10
CA ILE A 136 -20.82 6.38 12.00
C ILE A 136 -22.18 6.92 12.44
N ALA A 137 -22.29 8.23 12.65
CA ALA A 137 -23.54 8.88 13.01
C ALA A 137 -24.54 8.88 11.86
N GLU A 138 -24.05 9.02 10.62
CA GLU A 138 -24.88 9.05 9.41
C GLU A 138 -25.28 7.66 8.90
N ASP A 139 -24.41 6.64 9.03
CA ASP A 139 -24.62 5.32 8.43
C ASP A 139 -24.25 4.17 9.39
N LEU A 140 -25.25 3.35 9.77
CA LEU A 140 -25.09 2.13 10.60
C LEU A 140 -24.24 1.02 9.93
N LYS A 141 -23.73 1.25 8.71
CA LYS A 141 -22.86 0.32 7.98
C LYS A 141 -21.39 0.46 8.32
N VAL A 142 -20.98 1.49 9.07
CA VAL A 142 -19.59 1.70 9.47
C VAL A 142 -19.44 1.47 10.97
N ARG A 143 -18.40 0.72 11.37
CA ARG A 143 -18.03 0.57 12.78
C ARG A 143 -16.52 0.53 12.97
N ILE A 144 -16.07 1.09 14.09
CA ILE A 144 -14.68 0.92 14.54
C ILE A 144 -14.58 -0.45 15.19
N VAL A 145 -13.68 -1.29 14.65
CA VAL A 145 -13.37 -2.61 15.21
C VAL A 145 -12.28 -2.47 16.27
N GLU A 146 -11.27 -1.65 15.98
CA GLU A 146 -10.09 -1.49 16.82
C GLU A 146 -9.49 -0.10 16.64
N LEU A 147 -9.02 0.49 17.74
CA LEU A 147 -8.16 1.67 17.74
C LEU A 147 -7.10 1.51 18.84
N VAL A 148 -5.88 1.19 18.44
CA VAL A 148 -4.76 0.87 19.34
C VAL A 148 -3.52 1.66 18.95
N ASN A 149 -2.47 1.58 19.78
CA ASN A 149 -1.15 2.05 19.34
C ASN A 149 -0.65 1.12 18.23
N ALA A 150 -0.03 1.70 17.20
CA ALA A 150 0.55 0.91 16.12
C ALA A 150 1.75 0.11 16.65
N ASP A 151 1.79 -1.16 16.27
CA ASP A 151 2.97 -2.02 16.35
C ASP A 151 4.01 -1.61 15.30
N SER A 152 5.17 -2.27 15.26
CA SER A 152 6.15 -2.00 14.21
C SER A 152 5.63 -2.47 12.84
N ILE A 153 6.22 -1.98 11.76
CA ILE A 153 5.91 -2.53 10.41
C ILE A 153 6.31 -4.00 10.29
N ILE A 154 7.38 -4.40 10.99
CA ILE A 154 7.85 -5.78 11.02
C ILE A 154 6.72 -6.68 11.57
N ASP A 155 6.09 -6.26 12.66
CA ASP A 155 4.96 -6.96 13.27
C ASP A 155 3.75 -7.00 12.32
N ALA A 156 3.48 -5.89 11.62
CA ALA A 156 2.42 -5.80 10.61
C ALA A 156 2.60 -6.86 9.50
N VAL A 157 3.80 -6.93 8.93
CA VAL A 157 4.13 -7.90 7.87
C VAL A 157 4.09 -9.32 8.42
N ASN A 158 4.62 -9.56 9.63
CA ASN A 158 4.55 -10.85 10.30
C ASN A 158 3.11 -11.31 10.57
N ASN A 159 2.20 -10.38 10.86
CA ASN A 159 0.77 -10.69 10.99
C ASN A 159 0.14 -11.08 9.65
N ILE A 160 0.52 -10.43 8.54
CA ILE A 160 0.08 -10.81 7.20
C ILE A 160 0.61 -12.20 6.84
N LYS A 161 1.88 -12.49 7.16
CA LYS A 161 2.53 -13.79 6.90
C LYS A 161 1.80 -14.99 7.47
N LYS A 162 1.04 -14.83 8.56
CA LYS A 162 0.26 -15.91 9.17
C LYS A 162 -0.74 -16.55 8.22
N ASN A 163 -1.18 -15.81 7.18
CA ASN A 163 -2.21 -16.25 6.24
C ASN A 163 -1.76 -16.20 4.77
N THR A 164 -0.55 -15.73 4.48
CA THR A 164 -0.07 -15.53 3.10
C THR A 164 1.46 -15.62 3.07
N GLU A 165 2.04 -16.39 2.16
CA GLU A 165 3.51 -16.40 1.98
C GLU A 165 3.98 -15.05 1.41
N VAL A 166 4.75 -14.29 2.20
CA VAL A 166 5.24 -12.96 1.82
C VAL A 166 6.73 -13.01 1.46
N LEU A 167 7.05 -12.57 0.25
CA LEU A 167 8.42 -12.28 -0.19
C LEU A 167 8.76 -10.81 -0.01
N VAL A 168 10.02 -10.56 0.30
CA VAL A 168 10.67 -9.26 0.21
C VAL A 168 11.44 -9.23 -1.11
N VAL A 169 11.12 -8.25 -1.94
CA VAL A 169 11.85 -7.95 -3.16
C VAL A 169 12.52 -6.59 -2.99
N GLN A 170 13.85 -6.59 -2.94
CA GLN A 170 14.64 -5.36 -2.91
C GLN A 170 15.38 -5.20 -4.23
N ILE A 171 15.13 -4.09 -4.91
CA ILE A 171 15.80 -3.75 -6.17
C ILE A 171 16.39 -2.35 -6.05
N SER A 172 17.68 -2.24 -6.36
CA SER A 172 18.38 -0.96 -6.39
C SER A 172 18.55 -0.47 -7.83
N THR A 173 18.43 0.83 -8.05
CA THR A 173 18.65 1.48 -9.37
C THR A 173 19.56 2.68 -9.22
N LEU A 174 20.43 2.93 -10.21
CA LEU A 174 21.25 4.15 -10.23
C LEU A 174 20.37 5.40 -10.31
N ILE A 175 20.75 6.41 -9.53
CA ILE A 175 20.20 7.76 -9.61
C ILE A 175 21.01 8.49 -10.69
N THR A 176 20.39 8.69 -11.86
CA THR A 176 21.01 9.32 -13.03
C THR A 176 20.62 10.80 -13.14
N LYS A 177 21.33 11.55 -13.99
CA LYS A 177 21.09 12.99 -14.25
C LYS A 177 19.68 13.33 -14.72
N GLY A 178 18.95 12.37 -15.28
CA GLY A 178 17.55 12.55 -15.66
C GLY A 178 16.57 12.58 -14.49
N ARG A 179 17.01 12.26 -13.26
CA ARG A 179 16.17 12.15 -12.06
C ARG A 179 16.43 13.28 -11.07
N SER A 180 16.29 14.52 -11.53
CA SER A 180 16.70 15.75 -10.81
C SER A 180 16.23 15.82 -9.36
N THR A 181 14.99 15.42 -9.06
CA THR A 181 14.47 15.36 -7.67
C THR A 181 15.25 14.36 -6.82
N LEU A 182 15.53 13.17 -7.33
CA LEU A 182 16.28 12.14 -6.58
C LEU A 182 17.76 12.50 -6.47
N GLU A 183 18.33 13.17 -7.46
CA GLU A 183 19.69 13.71 -7.35
C GLU A 183 19.78 14.78 -6.26
N PHE A 184 18.81 15.69 -6.22
CA PHE A 184 18.74 16.72 -5.18
C PHE A 184 18.60 16.10 -3.80
N VAL A 185 17.69 15.12 -3.64
CA VAL A 185 17.51 14.41 -2.38
C VAL A 185 18.77 13.65 -1.98
N ARG A 186 19.43 12.96 -2.92
CA ARG A 186 20.69 12.25 -2.66
C ARG A 186 21.77 13.19 -2.13
N SER A 187 21.92 14.37 -2.73
CA SER A 187 22.98 15.32 -2.37
C SER A 187 22.71 16.03 -1.03
N ASN A 188 21.45 16.31 -0.70
CA ASN A 188 21.09 17.15 0.45
C ASN A 188 20.56 16.35 1.65
N TYR A 189 19.89 15.23 1.38
CA TYR A 189 19.14 14.43 2.35
C TYR A 189 19.36 12.91 2.14
N PRO A 190 20.60 12.40 2.14
CA PRO A 190 20.88 10.99 1.86
C PRO A 190 20.30 10.02 2.91
N ASP A 191 19.98 10.51 4.10
CA ASP A 191 19.49 9.72 5.22
C ASP A 191 17.98 9.50 5.26
N ILE A 192 17.24 9.94 4.24
CA ILE A 192 15.78 9.78 4.24
C ILE A 192 15.35 8.32 4.03
N LEU A 193 14.23 7.98 4.66
CA LEU A 193 13.45 6.79 4.34
C LEU A 193 12.04 7.25 3.96
N SER A 194 11.50 6.67 2.90
CA SER A 194 10.22 7.07 2.31
C SER A 194 9.29 5.88 2.21
N MET A 195 8.05 6.04 2.65
CA MET A 195 6.97 5.06 2.57
C MET A 195 5.93 5.54 1.54
N PRO A 196 6.01 5.06 0.30
CA PRO A 196 5.07 5.42 -0.75
C PRO A 196 3.68 4.80 -0.56
N GLU A 197 2.65 5.54 -0.94
CA GLU A 197 1.32 4.98 -1.17
C GLU A 197 1.31 4.23 -2.51
N THR A 198 1.22 2.90 -2.45
CA THR A 198 1.40 2.03 -3.62
C THR A 198 0.12 1.81 -4.43
N ARG A 199 -1.06 2.15 -3.87
CA ARG A 199 -2.37 1.83 -4.47
C ARG A 199 -2.96 2.94 -5.31
N SER A 200 -2.55 4.19 -5.13
CA SER A 200 -3.06 5.32 -5.92
C SER A 200 -2.87 5.07 -7.43
N ARG A 201 -3.80 5.53 -8.27
CA ARG A 201 -3.70 5.49 -9.75
C ARG A 201 -3.39 6.85 -10.38
N ASP A 202 -3.18 7.90 -9.60
CA ASP A 202 -2.94 9.27 -10.10
C ASP A 202 -1.65 9.38 -10.94
N ASP A 203 -1.73 9.89 -12.17
CA ASP A 203 -0.59 10.08 -13.06
C ASP A 203 0.35 11.23 -12.63
N ASN A 204 -0.10 12.14 -11.76
CA ASN A 204 0.67 13.32 -11.30
C ASN A 204 1.59 13.02 -10.09
N GLY A 205 2.08 11.79 -9.99
CA GLY A 205 2.82 11.31 -8.83
C GLY A 205 1.95 10.76 -7.73
N TYR A 206 2.56 10.26 -6.66
CA TYR A 206 1.84 9.61 -5.56
C TYR A 206 2.35 10.05 -4.20
N ARG A 207 1.47 9.97 -3.21
CA ARG A 207 1.75 10.37 -1.83
C ARG A 207 2.88 9.52 -1.25
N VAL A 208 3.73 10.15 -0.45
CA VAL A 208 4.81 9.49 0.28
C VAL A 208 4.93 10.10 1.67
N ILE A 209 5.05 9.22 2.67
CA ILE A 209 5.45 9.62 4.03
C ILE A 209 6.96 9.53 4.12
N ILE A 210 7.61 10.59 4.59
CA ILE A 210 9.07 10.71 4.62
C ILE A 210 9.52 10.82 6.08
N PHE A 211 10.50 9.99 6.43
CA PHE A 211 11.20 9.98 7.69
C PHE A 211 12.59 10.54 7.46
N SER A 212 12.94 11.58 8.20
CA SER A 212 14.23 12.26 8.09
C SER A 212 14.84 12.52 9.46
N LYS A 213 16.17 12.43 9.55
CA LYS A 213 16.91 12.87 10.76
C LYS A 213 17.13 14.38 10.81
N LYS A 214 17.00 15.06 9.67
CA LYS A 214 17.20 16.50 9.52
C LYS A 214 15.90 17.15 9.06
N GLU A 215 15.73 18.41 9.41
CA GLU A 215 14.60 19.18 8.89
C GLU A 215 14.67 19.25 7.35
N LEU A 216 13.54 18.97 6.71
CA LEU A 216 13.43 19.00 5.26
C LEU A 216 12.86 20.35 4.84
N ASN A 217 13.62 21.08 4.02
CA ASN A 217 13.16 22.33 3.43
C ASN A 217 13.02 22.16 1.92
N MET A 218 11.98 21.44 1.52
CA MET A 218 11.68 21.12 0.13
C MET A 218 10.28 21.58 -0.24
N LYS A 219 10.16 22.22 -1.40
CA LYS A 219 8.86 22.64 -1.94
C LYS A 219 7.95 21.42 -2.13
N GLY A 220 6.71 21.51 -1.66
CA GLY A 220 5.73 20.43 -1.78
C GLY A 220 5.83 19.35 -0.70
N MET A 221 6.59 19.59 0.37
CA MET A 221 6.56 18.78 1.60
C MET A 221 5.80 19.50 2.70
N ASN A 222 4.91 18.79 3.37
CA ASN A 222 4.14 19.27 4.51
C ASN A 222 4.59 18.51 5.77
N PRO A 223 4.91 19.18 6.89
CA PRO A 223 5.28 18.50 8.12
C PRO A 223 4.08 17.80 8.76
N ILE A 224 4.27 16.55 9.17
CA ILE A 224 3.36 15.79 10.04
C ILE A 224 3.76 15.98 11.51
N SER A 225 5.06 15.84 11.78
CA SER A 225 5.68 16.01 13.10
C SER A 225 7.13 16.44 12.91
N LEU A 226 7.42 17.74 13.08
CA LEU A 226 8.79 18.26 12.97
C LEU A 226 9.73 17.62 14.00
N LYS A 227 9.24 17.39 15.23
CA LYS A 227 9.99 16.78 16.33
C LYS A 227 10.49 15.38 15.99
N GLU A 228 9.73 14.63 15.20
CA GLU A 228 10.07 13.26 14.80
C GLU A 228 10.60 13.16 13.37
N GLY A 229 10.77 14.32 12.71
CA GLY A 229 11.23 14.37 11.32
C GLY A 229 10.28 13.68 10.35
N LEU A 230 8.97 13.79 10.58
CA LEU A 230 7.92 13.22 9.74
C LEU A 230 7.33 14.27 8.81
N TYR A 231 7.31 13.94 7.53
CA TYR A 231 6.79 14.79 6.47
C TYR A 231 5.92 13.98 5.52
N GLU A 232 5.04 14.67 4.81
CA GLU A 232 4.28 14.14 3.69
C GLU A 232 4.63 14.92 2.43
N GLY A 233 4.74 14.23 1.30
CA GLY A 233 4.94 14.87 0.01
C GLY A 233 4.36 14.04 -1.14
N ARG A 234 4.62 14.50 -2.36
CA ARG A 234 4.31 13.73 -3.58
C ARG A 234 5.59 13.39 -4.33
N LEU A 235 5.73 12.12 -4.71
CA LEU A 235 6.83 11.63 -5.53
C LEU A 235 6.43 11.65 -7.01
N ILE A 236 7.19 12.39 -7.82
CA ILE A 236 6.90 12.65 -9.25
C ILE A 236 8.05 12.15 -10.14
N ASP A 237 8.71 11.06 -9.74
CA ASP A 237 9.76 10.46 -10.56
C ASP A 237 9.12 9.62 -11.69
N PRO A 238 9.40 9.90 -12.98
CA PRO A 238 8.69 9.25 -14.10
C PRO A 238 8.79 7.72 -14.07
N TYR A 239 9.95 7.19 -13.70
CA TYR A 239 10.17 5.76 -13.59
C TYR A 239 9.31 5.16 -12.45
N LEU A 240 9.35 5.76 -11.27
CA LEU A 240 8.58 5.26 -10.12
C LEU A 240 7.07 5.37 -10.35
N VAL A 241 6.60 6.44 -11.00
CA VAL A 241 5.19 6.60 -11.38
C VAL A 241 4.78 5.53 -12.40
N LYS A 242 5.58 5.32 -13.46
CA LYS A 242 5.34 4.27 -14.46
C LYS A 242 5.32 2.88 -13.83
N LYS A 243 6.28 2.57 -12.96
CA LYS A 243 6.33 1.29 -12.22
C LYS A 243 5.06 1.08 -11.42
N ARG A 244 4.66 2.06 -10.61
CA ARG A 244 3.43 1.97 -9.82
C ARG A 244 2.21 1.74 -10.73
N LYS A 245 2.09 2.47 -11.84
CA LYS A 245 1.01 2.28 -12.82
C LYS A 245 0.97 0.86 -13.38
N LEU A 246 2.08 0.37 -13.93
CA LEU A 246 2.14 -1.00 -14.47
C LEU A 246 1.85 -2.07 -13.41
N THR A 247 2.29 -1.89 -12.17
CA THR A 247 1.97 -2.84 -11.09
C THR A 247 0.50 -2.79 -10.67
N ASN A 248 -0.16 -1.62 -10.74
CA ASN A 248 -1.60 -1.50 -10.51
C ASN A 248 -2.40 -2.14 -11.65
N ASP A 249 -2.01 -1.89 -12.90
CA ASP A 249 -2.66 -2.41 -14.11
C ASP A 249 -2.52 -3.93 -14.18
N SER A 250 -1.35 -4.43 -13.79
CA SER A 250 -1.07 -5.87 -13.64
C SER A 250 -1.66 -6.47 -12.38
N ARG A 251 -2.41 -5.68 -11.58
CA ARG A 251 -3.15 -6.18 -10.42
C ARG A 251 -2.23 -6.87 -9.41
N ILE A 252 -1.05 -6.31 -9.16
CA ILE A 252 -0.06 -6.92 -8.26
C ILE A 252 -0.24 -6.37 -6.82
N PRO A 253 -0.63 -7.24 -5.87
CA PRO A 253 -0.83 -6.86 -4.47
C PRO A 253 0.51 -6.56 -3.81
N ARG A 254 0.56 -5.48 -3.02
CA ARG A 254 1.76 -5.03 -2.30
C ARG A 254 1.40 -4.65 -0.87
N PHE A 255 1.92 -5.40 0.10
CA PHE A 255 1.65 -5.18 1.53
C PHE A 255 2.37 -3.98 2.11
N GLY A 256 3.41 -3.49 1.43
CA GLY A 256 4.14 -2.29 1.79
C GLY A 256 5.33 -2.07 0.88
N ALA A 257 5.80 -0.83 0.80
CA ALA A 257 7.01 -0.50 0.09
C ALA A 257 7.80 0.59 0.84
N PHE A 258 9.11 0.61 0.63
CA PHE A 258 10.05 1.55 1.24
C PHE A 258 11.08 1.95 0.21
N TYR A 259 11.38 3.24 0.17
CA TYR A 259 12.47 3.80 -0.62
C TYR A 259 13.50 4.42 0.31
N TYR A 260 14.77 4.12 0.06
CA TYR A 260 15.88 4.84 0.67
C TYR A 260 17.02 5.00 -0.32
N ILE A 261 17.93 5.90 -0.01
CA ILE A 261 19.11 6.15 -0.82
C ILE A 261 20.29 5.42 -0.20
N ASN A 262 20.99 4.63 -1.01
CA ASN A 262 22.26 4.03 -0.65
C ASN A 262 23.30 4.49 -1.67
N GLU A 263 24.23 5.34 -1.23
CA GLU A 263 25.23 5.99 -2.10
C GLU A 263 24.59 6.70 -3.30
N ASN A 264 24.77 6.16 -4.51
CA ASN A 264 24.22 6.67 -5.77
C ASN A 264 23.00 5.87 -6.26
N ARG A 265 22.42 5.03 -5.41
CA ARG A 265 21.31 4.14 -5.78
C ARG A 265 20.06 4.46 -4.98
N LEU A 266 18.92 4.45 -5.66
CA LEU A 266 17.61 4.35 -5.05
C LEU A 266 17.34 2.87 -4.79
N VAL A 267 17.15 2.51 -3.53
CA VAL A 267 16.77 1.16 -3.12
C VAL A 267 15.27 1.12 -2.90
N ASP A 268 14.60 0.23 -3.62
CA ASP A 268 13.17 -0.07 -3.49
C ASP A 268 12.99 -1.44 -2.84
N THR A 269 12.43 -1.45 -1.63
CA THR A 269 12.05 -2.67 -0.92
C THR A 269 10.54 -2.79 -0.92
N THR A 270 10.00 -3.87 -1.45
CA THR A 270 8.56 -4.11 -1.53
C THR A 270 8.20 -5.50 -0.99
N PHE A 271 7.11 -5.58 -0.22
CA PHE A 271 6.56 -6.80 0.37
C PHE A 271 5.37 -7.28 -0.45
N ILE A 272 5.43 -8.50 -0.97
CA ILE A 272 4.45 -9.04 -1.92
C ILE A 272 4.15 -10.51 -1.65
N PRO A 273 2.97 -11.03 -2.05
CA PRO A 273 2.73 -12.46 -2.09
C PRO A 273 3.75 -13.17 -2.98
N LYS A 274 4.23 -14.33 -2.52
CA LYS A 274 5.28 -15.11 -3.19
C LYS A 274 4.98 -15.44 -4.65
N GLU A 275 3.76 -15.88 -4.92
CA GLU A 275 3.32 -16.24 -6.27
C GLU A 275 3.28 -15.05 -7.24
N MET A 276 3.16 -13.82 -6.73
CA MET A 276 3.15 -12.60 -7.55
C MET A 276 4.54 -12.03 -7.81
N ALA A 277 5.59 -12.60 -7.23
CA ALA A 277 6.91 -11.98 -7.21
C ALA A 277 7.61 -11.95 -8.57
N GLN A 278 7.44 -12.99 -9.39
CA GLN A 278 7.96 -13.00 -10.76
C GLN A 278 7.28 -11.95 -11.63
N ASN A 279 5.95 -11.82 -11.52
CA ASN A 279 5.19 -10.78 -12.22
C ASN A 279 5.60 -9.38 -11.75
N TYR A 280 5.85 -9.19 -10.46
CA TYR A 280 6.34 -7.93 -9.90
C TYR A 280 7.71 -7.55 -10.49
N ILE A 281 8.66 -8.50 -10.50
CA ILE A 281 9.99 -8.28 -11.08
C ILE A 281 9.86 -7.93 -12.56
N ARG A 282 9.12 -8.71 -13.36
CA ARG A 282 8.92 -8.41 -14.79
C ARG A 282 8.39 -6.97 -14.99
N THR A 283 7.38 -6.60 -14.22
CA THR A 283 6.77 -5.26 -14.26
C THR A 283 7.76 -4.16 -13.88
N TYR A 284 8.61 -4.43 -12.88
CA TYR A 284 9.65 -3.50 -12.44
C TYR A 284 10.65 -3.23 -13.57
N PHE A 285 11.15 -4.27 -14.21
CA PHE A 285 12.12 -4.15 -15.31
C PHE A 285 11.49 -3.52 -16.57
N GLU A 286 10.22 -3.81 -16.86
CA GLU A 286 9.46 -3.13 -17.92
C GLU A 286 9.29 -1.63 -17.66
N ALA A 287 9.06 -1.25 -16.40
CA ALA A 287 8.97 0.15 -16.01
C ALA A 287 10.29 0.89 -16.22
N ILE A 288 11.42 0.25 -15.89
CA ILE A 288 12.76 0.81 -16.11
C ILE A 288 13.00 1.06 -17.60
N GLY A 289 12.69 0.07 -18.45
CA GLY A 289 12.92 0.11 -19.89
C GLY A 289 14.40 0.01 -20.29
N ASP A 290 15.24 0.94 -19.83
CA ASP A 290 16.67 1.01 -20.15
C ASP A 290 17.55 0.48 -19.00
N LEU A 291 17.86 -0.81 -19.05
CA LEU A 291 18.63 -1.46 -17.98
C LEU A 291 20.08 -1.01 -17.91
N ASP A 292 20.66 -0.53 -19.02
CA ASP A 292 22.06 -0.09 -19.06
C ASP A 292 22.24 1.27 -18.37
N THR A 293 21.26 2.16 -18.54
CA THR A 293 21.24 3.47 -17.88
C THR A 293 21.00 3.34 -16.37
N TYR A 294 20.02 2.55 -15.96
CA TYR A 294 19.62 2.46 -14.55
C TYR A 294 20.34 1.35 -13.77
N LYS A 295 21.02 0.42 -14.46
CA LYS A 295 21.79 -0.70 -13.91
C LYS A 295 21.10 -1.37 -12.74
N ALA A 296 19.87 -1.83 -12.93
CA ALA A 296 19.05 -2.39 -11.86
C ALA A 296 19.66 -3.68 -11.30
N ILE A 297 19.66 -3.83 -9.97
CA ILE A 297 20.21 -5.00 -9.26
C ILE A 297 19.16 -5.49 -8.28
N ILE A 298 18.81 -6.78 -8.35
CA ILE A 298 18.00 -7.44 -7.32
C ILE A 298 18.94 -7.73 -6.15
N GLU A 299 18.81 -6.96 -5.07
CA GLU A 299 19.63 -7.07 -3.86
C GLU A 299 19.11 -8.18 -2.95
N VAL A 300 17.77 -8.30 -2.84
CA VAL A 300 17.09 -9.28 -1.98
C VAL A 300 15.91 -9.86 -2.74
N PHE A 301 15.82 -11.19 -2.73
CA PHE A 301 14.66 -11.96 -3.16
C PHE A 301 14.49 -13.14 -2.22
N SER A 302 13.73 -12.94 -1.14
CA SER A 302 13.65 -13.91 -0.04
C SER A 302 12.32 -13.83 0.69
N GLU A 303 11.96 -14.89 1.39
CA GLU A 303 10.86 -14.86 2.34
C GLU A 303 11.18 -13.89 3.48
N ALA A 304 10.20 -13.07 3.86
CA ALA A 304 10.37 -12.11 4.94
C ALA A 304 10.71 -12.85 6.24
N ASN A 305 11.90 -12.65 6.80
CA ASN A 305 12.35 -13.28 8.04
C ASN A 305 13.30 -12.35 8.81
N ASP A 306 13.70 -12.74 10.02
CA ASP A 306 14.53 -11.91 10.91
C ASP A 306 15.90 -11.55 10.31
N GLU A 307 16.45 -12.40 9.43
CA GLU A 307 17.71 -12.09 8.74
C GLU A 307 17.52 -11.01 7.68
N VAL A 308 16.44 -11.09 6.91
CA VAL A 308 16.08 -10.08 5.91
C VAL A 308 15.84 -8.74 6.60
N TRP A 309 15.15 -8.71 7.74
CA TRP A 309 14.91 -7.46 8.50
C TRP A 309 16.19 -6.76 8.94
N LYS A 310 17.26 -7.51 9.26
CA LYS A 310 18.57 -6.94 9.63
C LYS A 310 19.33 -6.35 8.44
N GLN A 311 18.98 -6.78 7.23
CA GLN A 311 19.59 -6.36 5.97
C GLN A 311 18.93 -5.10 5.39
N ILE A 312 17.67 -4.79 5.78
CA ILE A 312 16.86 -3.70 5.21
C ILE A 312 16.57 -2.53 6.17
#